data_AF-A0A1I4K943-F1
#
_entry.id   AF-A0A1I4K943-F1
#
_cell.length_a   1.000
_cell.length_b   1.000
_cell.length_c   1.000
_cell.angle_alpha   90.00
_cell.angle_beta   90.00
_cell.angle_gamma   90.00
#
_symmetry.space_group_name_H-M   'P 1'
#
loop_
_entity.id
_entity.type
_entity.pdbx_description
1 polymer ?
#
loop_
_entity_poly.entity_id
_entity_poly.type
_entity_poly.pdbx_seq_one_letter_code
_entity_poly.pdbx_strand_id
1 'polypeptide(L)'
;MSVLAFRPIQFCGCSESRKSPLFSYGHRNPQGLAFGENGTLYEAEHGPATDDELNIIQAGGNYGWPRVAGRIDEKNYLYINWSEAPEDVSENADPLPDSVPQFPESTFEGDMVEPLATYFTVDDDYPIGQICGYICDPTIAPSSILPYTAGEDGIAEWDNSVLLTTLKHGTLYVQHLSDDGTAAVGDPVAWLSTQNRYRDVLIGPDNRVFIATDAFGSAAQKFGDGLNTSILHNPGSILLYTYGEEGGSDLGLTRSSQTVEEARAAGTASNNPKEFEDPNTGKDAATGETEAVTAESDVAQVAARGGPQFAQTCSTCHGPAGRSDAAAVLAGNEKLADAAYVATTVVHGFGYMPAFGSQLSDTEIAEIGTYIRNSWGNDYGVLTTGDVTETR
;
A
#
# COMPACT_ATOMS: atom_id res chain seq x y z
N MET A 1 2.66 -12.51 -16.27
CA MET A 1 4.14 -12.59 -16.29
C MET A 1 4.65 -11.20 -16.57
N SER A 2 5.20 -10.53 -15.55
CA SER A 2 5.77 -9.19 -15.68
C SER A 2 7.23 -9.33 -16.16
N VAL A 3 7.69 -8.39 -16.99
CA VAL A 3 9.00 -8.44 -17.64
C VAL A 3 9.73 -7.13 -17.36
N LEU A 4 10.97 -7.21 -16.87
CA LEU A 4 11.86 -6.05 -16.82
C LEU A 4 12.63 -5.91 -18.13
N ALA A 5 12.48 -4.75 -18.77
CA ALA A 5 13.00 -4.50 -20.10
C ALA A 5 13.88 -3.24 -20.18
N PHE A 6 15.13 -3.40 -20.64
CA PHE A 6 16.02 -2.27 -20.96
C PHE A 6 16.22 -2.16 -22.46
N ARG A 7 16.16 -0.95 -23.02
CA ARG A 7 16.50 -0.72 -24.43
C ARG A 7 18.01 -0.74 -24.62
N PRO A 8 18.57 -1.53 -25.55
CA PRO A 8 19.99 -1.45 -25.87
C PRO A 8 20.32 -0.13 -26.57
N ILE A 9 21.33 0.58 -26.06
CA ILE A 9 21.96 1.72 -26.76
C ILE A 9 22.54 1.21 -28.08
N GLN A 10 22.14 1.83 -29.18
CA GLN A 10 22.38 1.39 -30.54
C GLN A 10 23.82 1.69 -30.98
N PHE A 11 24.73 0.71 -30.88
CA PHE A 11 25.93 0.69 -31.72
C PHE A 11 25.61 0.06 -33.07
N CYS A 12 25.90 0.80 -34.14
CA CYS A 12 25.59 0.44 -35.52
C CYS A 12 26.45 -0.74 -36.01
N GLY A 13 25.79 -1.79 -36.53
CA GLY A 13 26.38 -2.70 -37.52
C GLY A 13 26.72 -4.14 -37.07
N CYS A 14 25.73 -5.05 -37.11
CA CYS A 14 25.80 -6.36 -37.80
C CYS A 14 24.61 -7.28 -37.47
N SER A 15 24.04 -7.88 -38.53
CA SER A 15 23.18 -9.08 -38.67
C SER A 15 22.07 -9.38 -37.65
N GLU A 16 20.87 -9.64 -38.21
CA GLU A 16 19.59 -9.93 -37.55
C GLU A 16 19.60 -11.13 -36.58
N SER A 17 19.93 -10.90 -35.32
CA SER A 17 19.25 -11.55 -34.19
C SER A 17 18.22 -10.55 -33.65
N ARG A 18 16.93 -10.91 -33.56
CA ARG A 18 15.95 -10.05 -32.89
C ARG A 18 16.38 -9.91 -31.42
N LYS A 19 17.00 -8.79 -31.07
CA LYS A 19 17.39 -8.49 -29.68
C LYS A 19 16.10 -8.34 -28.89
N SER A 20 15.81 -9.33 -28.04
CA SER A 20 14.72 -9.23 -27.07
C SER A 20 15.04 -8.09 -26.10
N PRO A 21 14.07 -7.24 -25.72
CA PRO A 21 14.30 -6.24 -24.69
C PRO A 21 14.31 -6.85 -23.27
N LEU A 22 14.01 -8.14 -23.15
CA LEU A 22 14.00 -8.90 -21.89
C LEU A 22 15.39 -8.92 -21.25
N PHE A 23 15.50 -8.38 -20.02
CA PHE A 23 16.72 -8.45 -19.22
C PHE A 23 16.65 -9.57 -18.18
N SER A 24 15.54 -9.64 -17.43
CA SER A 24 15.24 -10.67 -16.43
C SER A 24 13.75 -11.02 -16.48
N TYR A 25 13.38 -12.19 -15.96
CA TYR A 25 12.00 -12.70 -15.94
C TYR A 25 11.68 -13.38 -14.61
N GLY A 26 10.42 -13.80 -14.44
CA GLY A 26 9.98 -14.39 -13.17
C GLY A 26 9.64 -13.35 -12.10
N HIS A 27 9.20 -12.16 -12.51
CA HIS A 27 8.79 -11.05 -11.64
C HIS A 27 7.26 -11.02 -11.49
N ARG A 28 6.77 -10.62 -10.31
CA ARG A 28 5.35 -10.34 -10.03
C ARG A 28 5.02 -8.87 -10.29
N ASN A 29 5.48 -7.96 -9.44
CA ASN A 29 5.15 -6.53 -9.49
C ASN A 29 6.32 -5.67 -8.96
N PRO A 30 7.40 -5.56 -9.76
CA PRO A 30 8.59 -4.80 -9.41
C PRO A 30 8.33 -3.29 -9.51
N GLN A 31 8.35 -2.58 -8.38
CA GLN A 31 8.09 -1.13 -8.33
C GLN A 31 9.36 -0.33 -8.06
N GLY A 32 10.23 -0.83 -7.18
CA GLY A 32 11.52 -0.21 -6.89
C GLY A 32 12.62 -0.77 -7.80
N LEU A 33 13.45 0.10 -8.39
CA LEU A 33 14.58 -0.33 -9.20
C LEU A 33 15.65 0.76 -9.22
N ALA A 34 16.84 0.45 -8.70
CA ALA A 34 17.91 1.44 -8.59
C ALA A 34 19.30 0.81 -8.63
N PHE A 35 20.25 1.51 -9.23
CA PHE A 35 21.66 1.15 -9.18
C PHE A 35 22.29 1.64 -7.87
N GLY A 36 23.03 0.77 -7.19
CA GLY A 36 23.98 1.17 -6.15
C GLY A 36 25.28 1.71 -6.75
N GLU A 37 26.12 2.30 -5.90
CA GLU A 37 27.39 2.93 -6.33
C GLU A 37 28.37 1.94 -6.99
N ASN A 38 28.34 0.67 -6.57
CA ASN A 38 29.15 -0.40 -7.14
C ASN A 38 28.62 -0.93 -8.49
N GLY A 39 27.51 -0.37 -9.02
CA GLY A 39 26.87 -0.80 -10.26
C GLY A 39 25.93 -1.99 -10.10
N THR A 40 25.71 -2.48 -8.88
CA THR A 40 24.70 -3.50 -8.58
C THR A 40 23.31 -2.92 -8.81
N LEU A 41 22.48 -3.64 -9.55
CA LEU A 41 21.09 -3.25 -9.79
C LEU A 41 20.21 -3.92 -8.73
N TYR A 42 19.70 -3.13 -7.79
CA TYR A 42 18.73 -3.59 -6.81
C TYR A 42 17.31 -3.36 -7.32
N GLU A 43 16.39 -4.19 -6.85
CA GLU A 43 14.97 -4.16 -7.23
C GLU A 43 14.13 -4.55 -6.01
N ALA A 44 12.96 -3.95 -5.83
CA ALA A 44 12.01 -4.43 -4.83
C ALA A 44 10.60 -4.58 -5.41
N GLU A 45 10.00 -5.74 -5.12
CA GLU A 45 8.71 -6.13 -5.68
C GLU A 45 7.70 -6.56 -4.63
N HIS A 46 6.42 -6.43 -5.01
CA HIS A 46 5.34 -6.96 -4.20
C HIS A 46 5.19 -8.47 -4.41
N GLY A 47 5.23 -9.22 -3.32
CA GLY A 47 4.73 -10.59 -3.20
C GLY A 47 3.20 -10.66 -3.13
N PRO A 48 2.63 -11.88 -3.06
CA PRO A 48 1.19 -12.10 -2.89
C PRO A 48 0.70 -11.68 -1.50
N ALA A 49 0.44 -12.65 -0.60
CA ALA A 49 0.11 -12.39 0.80
C ALA A 49 1.35 -12.39 1.69
N THR A 50 2.41 -13.03 1.23
CA THR A 50 3.72 -13.14 1.88
C THR A 50 4.81 -12.68 0.90
N ASP A 51 6.06 -12.66 1.35
CA ASP A 51 7.23 -12.62 0.46
C ASP A 51 7.26 -11.45 -0.54
N ASP A 52 7.08 -10.21 -0.06
CA ASP A 52 7.66 -9.09 -0.80
C ASP A 52 9.18 -9.24 -0.82
N GLU A 53 9.84 -8.76 -1.87
CA GLU A 53 11.25 -9.09 -2.12
C GLU A 53 12.12 -7.84 -2.26
N LEU A 54 13.38 -7.98 -1.85
CA LEU A 54 14.50 -7.17 -2.33
C LEU A 54 15.42 -8.10 -3.12
N ASN A 55 15.72 -7.74 -4.36
CA ASN A 55 16.43 -8.56 -5.33
C ASN A 55 17.70 -7.85 -5.83
N ILE A 56 18.71 -8.65 -6.19
CA ILE A 56 19.83 -8.20 -7.05
C ILE A 56 19.55 -8.70 -8.46
N ILE A 57 19.40 -7.78 -9.42
CA ILE A 57 19.03 -8.10 -10.79
C ILE A 57 20.22 -8.58 -11.62
N GLN A 58 20.10 -9.80 -12.14
CA GLN A 58 21.08 -10.45 -13.00
C GLN A 58 20.58 -10.58 -14.43
N ALA A 59 21.47 -10.36 -15.41
CA ALA A 59 21.13 -10.53 -16.82
C ALA A 59 20.76 -12.00 -17.12
N GLY A 60 19.56 -12.22 -17.66
CA GLY A 60 19.00 -13.53 -17.93
C GLY A 60 18.42 -14.24 -16.69
N GLY A 61 18.41 -13.60 -15.52
CA GLY A 61 17.94 -14.19 -14.26
C GLY A 61 16.44 -14.50 -14.26
N ASN A 62 16.09 -15.62 -13.63
CA ASN A 62 14.73 -16.05 -13.35
C ASN A 62 14.42 -15.89 -11.87
N TYR A 63 13.43 -15.06 -11.53
CA TYR A 63 13.06 -14.71 -10.15
C TYR A 63 11.88 -15.56 -9.63
N GLY A 64 11.58 -16.68 -10.30
CA GLY A 64 10.71 -17.73 -9.76
C GLY A 64 9.21 -17.50 -9.97
N TRP A 65 8.70 -16.26 -9.93
CA TRP A 65 7.26 -16.00 -10.03
C TRP A 65 6.66 -16.50 -11.37
N PRO A 66 5.48 -17.17 -11.37
CA PRO A 66 4.57 -17.43 -10.25
C PRO A 66 4.77 -18.80 -9.60
N ARG A 67 5.88 -19.49 -9.87
CA ARG A 67 6.10 -20.85 -9.35
C ARG A 67 6.65 -20.85 -7.93
N VAL A 68 7.29 -19.76 -7.53
CA VAL A 68 7.92 -19.53 -6.24
C VAL A 68 7.60 -18.10 -5.82
N ALA A 69 7.37 -17.87 -4.52
CA ALA A 69 7.34 -16.54 -3.92
C ALA A 69 8.39 -16.49 -2.82
N GLY A 70 9.35 -15.57 -2.91
CA GLY A 70 10.48 -15.56 -2.00
C GLY A 70 11.49 -16.66 -2.34
N ARG A 71 11.52 -17.73 -1.55
CA ARG A 71 12.50 -18.82 -1.68
C ARG A 71 11.80 -20.14 -1.96
N ILE A 72 12.54 -21.13 -2.45
CA ILE A 72 12.03 -22.49 -2.52
C ILE A 72 12.10 -23.10 -1.11
N ASP A 73 11.08 -22.84 -0.30
CA ASP A 73 11.06 -23.27 1.10
C ASP A 73 9.74 -23.93 1.55
N GLU A 74 8.72 -23.93 0.69
CA GLU A 74 7.39 -24.50 0.95
C GLU A 74 6.71 -23.85 2.16
N LYS A 75 6.91 -22.54 2.35
CA LYS A 75 6.33 -21.80 3.46
C LYS A 75 5.23 -20.84 3.01
N ASN A 76 4.00 -21.17 3.39
CA ASN A 76 2.80 -20.35 3.21
C ASN A 76 2.48 -19.94 1.75
N TYR A 77 3.16 -20.54 0.77
CA TYR A 77 2.92 -20.30 -0.65
C TYR A 77 2.72 -21.60 -1.42
N LEU A 78 1.69 -21.58 -2.28
CA LEU A 78 1.40 -22.63 -3.25
C LEU A 78 0.98 -21.96 -4.56
N TYR A 79 1.63 -22.33 -5.66
CA TYR A 79 1.19 -21.84 -6.96
C TYR A 79 -0.08 -22.57 -7.40
N ILE A 80 -1.19 -21.83 -7.43
CA ILE A 80 -2.48 -22.30 -7.92
C ILE A 80 -2.74 -21.68 -9.29
N ASN A 81 -2.78 -22.51 -10.34
CA ASN A 81 -2.99 -22.04 -11.70
C ASN A 81 -4.48 -21.95 -12.05
N TRP A 82 -5.12 -20.87 -11.60
CA TRP A 82 -6.53 -20.59 -11.90
C TRP A 82 -6.84 -20.44 -13.39
N SER A 83 -5.85 -20.14 -14.23
CA SER A 83 -6.06 -20.05 -15.69
C SER A 83 -6.37 -21.39 -16.35
N GLU A 84 -6.11 -22.50 -15.66
CA GLU A 84 -6.40 -23.87 -16.09
C GLU A 84 -7.52 -24.52 -15.25
N ALA A 85 -8.19 -23.75 -14.38
CA ALA A 85 -9.31 -24.25 -13.60
C ALA A 85 -10.52 -24.57 -14.50
N PRO A 86 -11.33 -25.59 -14.17
CA PRO A 86 -12.62 -25.81 -14.81
C PRO A 86 -13.55 -24.58 -14.65
N GLU A 87 -14.34 -24.25 -15.67
CA GLU A 87 -15.20 -23.06 -15.68
C GLU A 87 -16.26 -23.02 -14.56
N ASP A 88 -16.61 -24.18 -14.00
CA ASP A 88 -17.61 -24.33 -12.94
C ASP A 88 -17.01 -24.24 -11.52
N VAL A 89 -15.71 -24.03 -11.39
CA VAL A 89 -15.03 -23.90 -10.10
C VAL A 89 -14.88 -22.44 -9.70
N SER A 90 -15.26 -22.13 -8.46
CA SER A 90 -15.08 -20.80 -7.86
C SER A 90 -13.62 -20.60 -7.42
N GLU A 91 -13.03 -19.44 -7.74
CA GLU A 91 -11.71 -19.03 -7.22
C GLU A 91 -11.69 -18.85 -5.69
N ASN A 92 -12.87 -18.72 -5.07
CA ASN A 92 -13.03 -18.60 -3.61
C ASN A 92 -13.43 -19.92 -2.95
N ALA A 93 -13.28 -21.07 -3.65
CA ALA A 93 -13.64 -22.36 -3.09
C ALA A 93 -12.73 -22.74 -1.89
N ASP A 94 -13.36 -23.12 -0.78
CA ASP A 94 -12.70 -23.61 0.44
C ASP A 94 -13.39 -24.92 0.87
N PRO A 95 -12.69 -26.08 0.89
CA PRO A 95 -11.27 -26.25 0.58
C PRO A 95 -10.94 -26.04 -0.90
N LEU A 96 -9.65 -25.76 -1.18
CA LEU A 96 -9.12 -25.65 -2.53
C LEU A 96 -9.38 -26.93 -3.34
N PRO A 97 -10.06 -26.88 -4.50
CA PRO A 97 -10.39 -28.08 -5.26
C PRO A 97 -9.18 -28.74 -5.93
N ASP A 98 -9.07 -30.06 -5.82
CA ASP A 98 -8.05 -30.89 -6.49
C ASP A 98 -8.05 -30.78 -8.03
N SER A 99 -9.17 -30.30 -8.60
CA SER A 99 -9.31 -30.10 -10.05
C SER A 99 -8.54 -28.89 -10.57
N VAL A 100 -8.10 -27.98 -9.71
CA VAL A 100 -7.28 -26.83 -10.08
C VAL A 100 -5.80 -27.23 -10.02
N PRO A 101 -5.01 -27.02 -11.09
CA PRO A 101 -3.60 -27.36 -11.06
C PRO A 101 -2.84 -26.59 -9.98
N GLN A 102 -2.17 -27.34 -9.10
CA GLN A 102 -1.46 -26.85 -7.94
C GLN A 102 -0.02 -27.32 -8.01
N PHE A 103 0.90 -26.45 -7.60
CA PHE A 103 2.32 -26.70 -7.76
C PHE A 103 3.10 -26.21 -6.54
N PRO A 104 3.60 -27.13 -5.70
CA PRO A 104 4.54 -26.80 -4.63
C PRO A 104 5.82 -26.18 -5.21
N GLU A 105 6.43 -25.26 -4.48
CA GLU A 105 7.65 -24.57 -4.90
C GLU A 105 8.80 -25.53 -5.18
N SER A 106 8.89 -26.63 -4.41
CA SER A 106 9.88 -27.70 -4.61
C SER A 106 9.81 -28.39 -5.97
N THR A 107 8.72 -28.21 -6.72
CA THR A 107 8.55 -28.69 -8.09
C THR A 107 9.04 -27.70 -9.15
N PHE A 108 9.62 -26.57 -8.75
CA PHE A 108 10.23 -25.62 -9.66
C PHE A 108 11.42 -26.27 -10.39
N GLU A 109 11.45 -26.10 -11.73
CA GLU A 109 12.53 -26.58 -12.58
C GLU A 109 13.34 -25.41 -13.14
N GLY A 110 14.67 -25.53 -13.07
CA GLY A 110 15.61 -24.54 -13.61
C GLY A 110 16.34 -23.76 -12.54
N ASP A 111 17.20 -22.86 -12.99
CA ASP A 111 17.97 -21.99 -12.09
C ASP A 111 17.12 -20.78 -11.69
N MET A 112 16.99 -20.57 -10.38
CA MET A 112 16.36 -19.38 -9.79
C MET A 112 17.43 -18.48 -9.19
N VAL A 113 17.23 -17.17 -9.31
CA VAL A 113 17.94 -16.18 -8.51
C VAL A 113 17.09 -15.93 -7.27
N GLU A 114 17.59 -16.31 -6.10
CA GLU A 114 16.92 -16.06 -4.83
C GLU A 114 16.95 -14.57 -4.45
N PRO A 115 15.94 -14.09 -3.73
CA PRO A 115 15.92 -12.72 -3.22
C PRO A 115 16.99 -12.52 -2.16
N LEU A 116 17.49 -11.29 -2.11
CA LEU A 116 18.42 -10.82 -1.08
C LEU A 116 17.75 -10.86 0.31
N ALA A 117 16.48 -10.47 0.38
CA ALA A 117 15.66 -10.45 1.58
C ALA A 117 14.18 -10.60 1.20
N THR A 118 13.39 -11.15 2.13
CA THR A 118 11.93 -11.24 2.02
C THR A 118 11.25 -10.46 3.15
N TYR A 119 10.08 -9.89 2.86
CA TYR A 119 9.29 -9.08 3.78
C TYR A 119 7.83 -9.51 3.70
N PHE A 120 7.36 -10.48 4.46
CA PHE A 120 8.12 -11.46 5.25
C PHE A 120 7.68 -12.86 4.85
N THR A 121 8.61 -13.80 4.97
CA THR A 121 8.31 -15.24 4.91
C THR A 121 7.75 -15.69 6.25
N VAL A 122 6.69 -16.50 6.23
CA VAL A 122 6.02 -17.03 7.44
C VAL A 122 5.69 -18.50 7.24
N ASP A 123 5.53 -19.26 8.32
CA ASP A 123 5.13 -20.67 8.23
C ASP A 123 3.64 -20.84 7.84
N ASP A 124 3.25 -22.06 7.45
CA ASP A 124 1.89 -22.40 6.96
C ASP A 124 0.76 -22.11 7.97
N ASP A 125 1.08 -22.01 9.26
CA ASP A 125 0.09 -21.74 10.31
C ASP A 125 -0.19 -20.24 10.51
N TYR A 126 0.46 -19.35 9.75
CA TYR A 126 0.17 -17.92 9.80
C TYR A 126 -1.25 -17.62 9.27
N PRO A 127 -2.07 -16.85 10.01
CA PRO A 127 -3.48 -16.63 9.69
C PRO A 127 -3.67 -15.53 8.63
N ILE A 128 -3.27 -15.81 7.37
CA ILE A 128 -3.39 -14.90 6.24
C ILE A 128 -4.82 -14.39 6.06
N GLY A 129 -4.98 -13.07 5.92
CA GLY A 129 -6.23 -12.38 5.70
C GLY A 129 -7.15 -12.27 6.93
N GLN A 130 -6.86 -12.98 8.03
CA GLN A 130 -7.80 -13.13 9.15
C GLN A 130 -7.67 -12.02 10.22
N ILE A 131 -6.55 -11.30 10.26
CA ILE A 131 -6.27 -10.31 11.33
C ILE A 131 -6.89 -8.95 10.99
N CYS A 132 -6.53 -8.35 9.86
CA CYS A 132 -7.10 -7.08 9.39
C CYS A 132 -7.18 -7.02 7.86
N GLY A 133 -7.46 -8.17 7.24
CA GLY A 133 -7.35 -8.37 5.79
C GLY A 133 -5.90 -8.21 5.32
N TYR A 134 -5.74 -7.88 4.04
CA TYR A 134 -4.45 -7.79 3.37
C TYR A 134 -3.47 -6.76 3.96
N ILE A 135 -3.93 -5.86 4.84
CA ILE A 135 -3.07 -4.89 5.51
C ILE A 135 -2.20 -5.54 6.59
N CYS A 136 -2.67 -6.63 7.21
CA CYS A 136 -1.95 -7.37 8.26
C CYS A 136 -1.29 -8.67 7.75
N ASP A 137 -1.48 -8.98 6.48
CA ASP A 137 -0.69 -10.00 5.82
C ASP A 137 0.80 -9.63 5.93
N PRO A 138 1.71 -10.61 6.04
CA PRO A 138 3.13 -10.40 6.31
C PRO A 138 3.82 -9.87 5.05
N THR A 139 3.47 -8.66 4.65
CA THR A 139 3.96 -7.93 3.48
C THR A 139 3.99 -6.45 3.80
N ILE A 140 4.96 -5.74 3.24
CA ILE A 140 5.15 -4.30 3.44
C ILE A 140 4.65 -3.47 2.24
N ALA A 141 4.43 -4.10 1.08
CA ALA A 141 4.16 -3.49 -0.21
C ALA A 141 5.19 -2.42 -0.57
N PRO A 142 6.43 -2.82 -0.92
CA PRO A 142 7.51 -1.89 -1.25
C PRO A 142 7.19 -1.14 -2.56
N SER A 143 7.17 0.19 -2.48
CA SER A 143 6.77 1.06 -3.60
C SER A 143 7.94 1.64 -4.38
N SER A 144 9.10 1.78 -3.74
CA SER A 144 10.33 2.30 -4.34
C SER A 144 11.52 1.92 -3.47
N ILE A 145 12.72 2.06 -4.02
CA ILE A 145 13.98 1.85 -3.31
C ILE A 145 15.01 2.94 -3.61
N LEU A 146 15.90 3.17 -2.65
CA LEU A 146 17.08 4.01 -2.80
C LEU A 146 18.28 3.35 -2.11
N PRO A 147 19.23 2.76 -2.87
CA PRO A 147 20.53 2.38 -2.34
C PRO A 147 21.23 3.60 -1.74
N TYR A 148 21.77 3.45 -0.54
CA TYR A 148 22.36 4.54 0.23
C TYR A 148 23.73 4.17 0.77
N THR A 149 24.66 5.10 0.63
CA THR A 149 26.00 5.07 1.22
C THR A 149 26.22 6.41 1.88
N ALA A 150 26.59 6.40 3.17
CA ALA A 150 26.78 7.62 3.92
C ALA A 150 28.05 8.33 3.46
N GLY A 151 27.91 9.59 3.06
CA GLY A 151 29.05 10.49 2.87
C GLY A 151 29.63 10.95 4.23
N GLU A 152 30.63 11.83 4.19
CA GLU A 152 31.26 12.41 5.39
C GLU A 152 30.26 13.04 6.36
N ASP A 153 29.26 13.74 5.81
CA ASP A 153 28.15 14.33 6.56
C ASP A 153 26.86 13.52 6.46
N GLY A 154 26.88 12.29 5.96
CA GLY A 154 25.69 11.46 5.74
C GLY A 154 25.00 10.96 7.02
N ILE A 155 23.83 10.36 6.86
CA ILE A 155 23.12 9.67 7.95
C ILE A 155 23.83 8.34 8.21
N ALA A 156 24.70 8.31 9.22
CA ALA A 156 25.56 7.17 9.50
C ALA A 156 24.77 5.89 9.82
N GLU A 157 23.60 6.01 10.45
CA GLU A 157 22.73 4.87 10.77
C GLU A 157 22.09 4.23 9.54
N TRP A 158 22.19 4.86 8.37
CA TRP A 158 21.69 4.31 7.10
C TRP A 158 22.81 3.80 6.22
N ASP A 159 24.07 3.88 6.67
CA ASP A 159 25.20 3.53 5.82
C ASP A 159 25.11 2.08 5.30
N ASN A 160 25.57 1.90 4.07
CA ASN A 160 25.55 0.66 3.30
C ASN A 160 24.20 -0.07 3.38
N SER A 161 23.15 0.56 2.86
CA SER A 161 21.79 0.03 2.93
C SER A 161 20.98 0.24 1.65
N VAL A 162 19.82 -0.40 1.58
CA VAL A 162 18.74 -0.03 0.67
C VAL A 162 17.60 0.54 1.51
N LEU A 163 17.18 1.76 1.19
CA LEU A 163 16.00 2.39 1.77
C LEU A 163 14.77 1.94 0.99
N LEU A 164 13.69 1.54 1.66
CA LEU A 164 12.46 1.05 1.06
C LEU A 164 11.25 1.86 1.54
N THR A 165 10.52 2.50 0.62
CA THR A 165 9.22 3.08 0.95
C THR A 165 8.14 2.01 0.91
N THR A 166 7.18 2.09 1.84
CA THR A 166 6.12 1.06 1.97
C THR A 166 4.73 1.65 1.93
N LEU A 167 3.85 1.00 1.16
CA LEU A 167 2.46 1.44 1.01
C LEU A 167 1.63 1.03 2.22
N LYS A 168 1.69 -0.24 2.62
CA LYS A 168 0.83 -0.74 3.71
C LYS A 168 1.20 -0.09 5.03
N HIS A 169 2.49 0.08 5.31
CA HIS A 169 2.94 0.50 6.63
C HIS A 169 3.24 1.99 6.78
N GLY A 170 3.28 2.76 5.67
CA GLY A 170 3.63 4.18 5.71
C GLY A 170 4.98 4.44 6.37
N THR A 171 5.96 3.58 6.09
CA THR A 171 7.25 3.52 6.78
C THR A 171 8.38 3.51 5.75
N LEU A 172 9.49 4.18 6.08
CA LEU A 172 10.74 4.04 5.36
C LEU A 172 11.57 2.95 6.05
N TYR A 173 11.66 1.77 5.46
CA TYR A 173 12.54 0.73 6.00
C TYR A 173 13.97 0.92 5.52
N VAL A 174 14.93 0.53 6.35
CA VAL A 174 16.36 0.53 6.06
C VAL A 174 16.84 -0.91 6.13
N GLN A 175 17.11 -1.51 4.96
CA GLN A 175 17.73 -2.83 4.89
C GLN A 175 19.23 -2.67 4.76
N HIS A 176 19.96 -2.93 5.83
CA HIS A 176 21.43 -2.93 5.78
C HIS A 176 21.94 -4.08 4.91
N LEU A 177 23.09 -3.83 4.29
CA LEU A 177 23.80 -4.76 3.44
C LEU A 177 25.13 -5.17 4.05
N SER A 178 25.64 -6.29 3.60
CA SER A 178 27.03 -6.72 3.81
C SER A 178 28.00 -5.78 3.09
N ASP A 179 29.27 -5.78 3.49
CA ASP A 179 30.30 -4.86 2.96
C ASP A 179 30.43 -4.89 1.43
N ASP A 180 30.13 -6.01 0.78
CA ASP A 180 30.18 -6.14 -0.68
C ASP A 180 28.83 -5.86 -1.39
N GLY A 181 27.77 -5.59 -0.62
CA GLY A 181 26.43 -5.32 -1.10
C GLY A 181 25.67 -6.55 -1.58
N THR A 182 26.19 -7.77 -1.38
CA THR A 182 25.62 -9.00 -1.98
C THR A 182 24.73 -9.82 -1.05
N ALA A 183 24.60 -9.40 0.21
CA ALA A 183 23.71 -10.00 1.20
C ALA A 183 23.05 -8.94 2.08
N ALA A 184 21.79 -9.18 2.46
CA ALA A 184 21.10 -8.42 3.50
C ALA A 184 21.65 -8.76 4.89
N VAL A 185 21.80 -7.75 5.74
CA VAL A 185 22.30 -7.89 7.12
C VAL A 185 21.16 -7.57 8.09
N GLY A 186 20.71 -8.62 8.80
CA GLY A 186 19.64 -8.51 9.79
C GLY A 186 18.28 -8.12 9.19
N ASP A 187 17.33 -7.90 10.10
CA ASP A 187 15.98 -7.46 9.75
C ASP A 187 15.99 -5.98 9.33
N PRO A 188 15.06 -5.55 8.45
CA PRO A 188 14.96 -4.16 8.06
C PRO A 188 14.53 -3.29 9.25
N VAL A 189 15.19 -2.15 9.42
CA VAL A 189 14.90 -1.20 10.50
C VAL A 189 13.85 -0.20 10.03
N ALA A 190 12.76 -0.06 10.80
CA ALA A 190 11.71 0.91 10.49
C ALA A 190 12.13 2.34 10.88
N TRP A 191 12.13 3.24 9.90
CA TRP A 191 12.33 4.68 10.07
C TRP A 191 11.13 5.45 9.56
N LEU A 192 10.91 6.64 10.14
CA LEU A 192 9.91 7.62 9.67
C LEU A 192 8.52 6.99 9.43
N SER A 193 7.90 6.41 10.46
CA SER A 193 6.59 5.77 10.31
C SER A 193 5.46 6.78 10.52
N THR A 194 4.53 6.86 9.57
CA THR A 194 3.31 7.69 9.67
C THR A 194 2.09 6.96 9.11
N GLN A 195 0.89 7.44 9.42
CA GLN A 195 -0.35 6.94 8.82
C GLN A 195 -0.53 7.51 7.40
N ASN A 196 0.34 7.07 6.51
CA ASN A 196 0.36 7.41 5.09
C ASN A 196 0.69 6.15 4.28
N ARG A 197 0.67 6.27 2.96
CA ARG A 197 1.20 5.26 2.04
C ARG A 197 2.39 5.86 1.34
N TYR A 198 3.60 5.43 1.67
CA TYR A 198 4.81 6.02 1.07
C TYR A 198 5.03 5.44 -0.32
N ARG A 199 5.20 6.33 -1.28
CA ARG A 199 5.27 6.00 -2.71
C ARG A 199 6.69 6.03 -3.26
N ASP A 200 7.49 7.00 -2.83
CA ASP A 200 8.86 7.17 -3.34
C ASP A 200 9.71 7.95 -2.34
N VAL A 201 11.04 7.79 -2.40
CA VAL A 201 12.00 8.49 -1.54
C VAL A 201 13.18 9.02 -2.36
N LEU A 202 13.64 10.21 -2.02
CA LEU A 202 14.90 10.77 -2.47
C LEU A 202 15.61 11.50 -1.34
N ILE A 203 16.93 11.49 -1.38
CA ILE A 203 17.77 12.26 -0.46
C ILE A 203 18.38 13.41 -1.23
N GLY A 204 18.04 14.62 -0.81
CA GLY A 204 18.60 15.87 -1.34
C GLY A 204 19.84 16.31 -0.56
N PRO A 205 20.39 17.49 -0.91
CA PRO A 205 21.50 18.10 -0.18
C PRO A 205 21.20 18.28 1.31
N ASP A 206 22.24 18.20 2.15
CA ASP A 206 22.20 18.39 3.59
C ASP A 206 21.31 17.37 4.32
N ASN A 207 21.30 16.11 3.85
CA ASN A 207 20.49 14.99 4.38
C ASN A 207 18.99 15.27 4.47
N ARG A 208 18.46 16.09 3.57
CA ARG A 208 17.01 16.29 3.47
C ARG A 208 16.37 15.10 2.77
N VAL A 209 15.49 14.41 3.47
CA VAL A 209 14.79 13.24 2.97
C VAL A 209 13.41 13.68 2.50
N PHE A 210 13.11 13.46 1.23
CA PHE A 210 11.79 13.74 0.68
C PHE A 210 11.07 12.41 0.41
N ILE A 211 9.82 12.32 0.87
CA ILE A 211 8.99 11.13 0.68
C ILE A 211 7.67 11.53 0.02
N ALA A 212 7.35 10.92 -1.11
CA ALA A 212 6.05 11.08 -1.75
C ALA A 212 5.00 10.16 -1.10
N THR A 213 3.74 10.62 -1.01
CA THR A 213 2.62 9.82 -0.47
C THR A 213 1.51 9.61 -1.50
N ASP A 214 0.83 8.47 -1.44
CA ASP A 214 -0.40 8.28 -2.24
C ASP A 214 -1.49 9.27 -1.80
N ALA A 215 -2.36 9.64 -2.73
CA ALA A 215 -3.52 10.49 -2.46
C ALA A 215 -4.66 9.77 -1.71
N PHE A 216 -4.68 8.43 -1.73
CA PHE A 216 -5.72 7.60 -1.14
C PHE A 216 -5.24 6.16 -1.03
N GLY A 217 -6.06 5.31 -0.39
CA GLY A 217 -5.83 3.88 -0.22
C GLY A 217 -5.72 3.50 1.25
N SER A 218 -5.73 2.20 1.52
CA SER A 218 -5.62 1.70 2.89
C SER A 218 -4.17 1.65 3.35
N ALA A 219 -3.95 1.97 4.62
CA ALA A 219 -2.68 1.82 5.32
C ALA A 219 -2.93 1.19 6.70
N ALA A 220 -1.86 0.73 7.33
CA ALA A 220 -1.86 0.34 8.73
C ALA A 220 -2.23 1.57 9.57
N GLN A 221 -3.20 1.39 10.45
CA GLN A 221 -3.59 2.44 11.38
C GLN A 221 -2.52 2.59 12.45
N LYS A 222 -2.06 3.82 12.66
CA LYS A 222 -1.03 4.15 13.65
C LYS A 222 -1.61 4.83 14.88
N PHE A 223 -2.81 5.41 14.74
CA PHE A 223 -3.51 6.16 15.79
C PHE A 223 -4.97 5.68 15.87
N GLY A 224 -5.44 5.38 17.07
CA GLY A 224 -6.76 4.79 17.35
C GLY A 224 -6.71 3.27 17.54
N ASP A 225 -7.89 2.66 17.74
CA ASP A 225 -8.02 1.26 18.17
C ASP A 225 -8.06 0.23 17.03
N GLY A 226 -8.06 0.69 15.77
CA GLY A 226 -8.09 -0.17 14.59
C GLY A 226 -6.69 -0.56 14.10
N LEU A 227 -6.64 -1.56 13.20
CA LEU A 227 -5.41 -2.06 12.59
C LEU A 227 -5.20 -1.57 11.14
N ASN A 228 -6.26 -1.09 10.50
CA ASN A 228 -6.21 -0.54 9.14
C ASN A 228 -7.06 0.73 9.05
N THR A 229 -6.74 1.59 8.10
CA THR A 229 -7.45 2.87 7.90
C THR A 229 -7.31 3.33 6.45
N SER A 230 -8.32 4.05 5.96
CA SER A 230 -8.28 4.79 4.69
C SER A 230 -8.01 6.28 4.89
N ILE A 231 -7.88 6.74 6.14
CA ILE A 231 -7.61 8.13 6.49
C ILE A 231 -6.09 8.32 6.50
N LEU A 232 -5.57 8.88 5.40
CA LEU A 232 -4.16 9.24 5.29
C LEU A 232 -3.93 10.64 5.87
N HIS A 233 -2.88 10.81 6.67
CA HIS A 233 -2.60 12.11 7.29
C HIS A 233 -2.19 13.17 6.27
N ASN A 234 -1.48 12.78 5.21
CA ASN A 234 -0.88 13.68 4.22
C ASN A 234 -1.15 13.11 2.82
N PRO A 235 -2.39 13.14 2.31
CA PRO A 235 -2.74 12.54 1.02
C PRO A 235 -2.07 13.30 -0.14
N GLY A 236 -1.35 12.59 -1.02
CA GLY A 236 -0.84 13.13 -2.28
C GLY A 236 0.20 14.22 -2.09
N SER A 237 1.05 14.06 -1.09
CA SER A 237 1.97 15.07 -0.57
C SER A 237 3.43 14.69 -0.77
N ILE A 238 4.32 15.69 -0.67
CA ILE A 238 5.76 15.49 -0.50
C ILE A 238 6.09 15.86 0.94
N LEU A 239 6.50 14.87 1.73
CA LEU A 239 7.00 15.06 3.08
C LEU A 239 8.47 15.43 3.03
N LEU A 240 8.91 16.30 3.94
CA LEU A 240 10.32 16.67 4.11
C LEU A 240 10.74 16.35 5.55
N TYR A 241 11.79 15.55 5.68
CA TYR A 241 12.48 15.28 6.93
C TYR A 241 13.91 15.84 6.86
N THR A 242 14.39 16.40 7.97
CA THR A 242 15.76 16.93 8.09
C THR A 242 16.45 16.24 9.25
N TYR A 243 17.67 15.77 9.03
CA TYR A 243 18.48 15.06 10.01
C TYR A 243 19.46 16.05 10.70
N GLY A 244 19.46 16.17 12.04
CA GLY A 244 20.36 17.07 12.80
C GLY A 244 19.82 17.61 14.14
N GLU A 245 20.65 18.37 14.88
CA GLU A 245 20.39 18.87 16.25
C GLU A 245 19.29 19.96 16.36
N GLU A 246 18.97 20.66 15.28
CA GLU A 246 17.83 21.61 15.19
C GLU A 246 16.69 21.05 14.33
N GLY A 247 16.32 19.79 14.53
CA GLY A 247 14.99 19.30 14.16
C GLY A 247 13.96 20.13 14.94
N GLY A 248 13.47 21.20 14.30
CA GLY A 248 12.68 22.27 14.91
C GLY A 248 11.69 21.76 15.95
N SER A 249 11.72 22.41 17.11
CA SER A 249 10.94 22.20 18.31
C SER A 249 9.43 22.42 18.14
N ASP A 250 8.83 21.95 17.04
CA ASP A 250 7.38 22.03 16.78
C ASP A 250 6.74 20.70 16.37
N LEU A 251 7.52 19.62 16.18
CA LEU A 251 6.99 18.26 16.04
C LEU A 251 7.85 17.28 16.85
N GLY A 252 7.72 17.34 18.17
CA GLY A 252 8.42 16.46 19.10
C GLY A 252 7.96 15.01 19.00
N LEU A 253 8.69 14.20 18.22
CA LEU A 253 8.65 12.73 18.30
C LEU A 253 10.07 12.16 18.17
N THR A 254 10.92 12.46 19.16
CA THR A 254 12.09 11.62 19.40
C THR A 254 11.66 10.40 20.22
N ARG A 255 11.44 9.27 19.54
CA ARG A 255 11.60 7.96 20.18
C ARG A 255 12.87 7.33 19.60
N SER A 256 13.77 6.91 20.49
CA SER A 256 14.92 6.09 20.14
C SER A 256 14.48 4.81 19.44
N SER A 257 15.31 4.32 18.51
CA SER A 257 15.10 3.07 17.76
C SER A 257 14.74 1.93 18.71
N GLN A 258 13.62 1.26 18.44
CA GLN A 258 13.20 0.05 19.17
C GLN A 258 13.38 -1.17 18.28
N THR A 259 13.80 -2.29 18.87
CA THR A 259 13.78 -3.58 18.17
C THR A 259 12.35 -4.11 18.02
N VAL A 260 12.13 -5.07 17.11
CA VAL A 260 10.81 -5.72 16.90
C VAL A 260 10.28 -6.36 18.20
N GLU A 261 11.18 -6.85 19.05
CA GLU A 261 10.85 -7.44 20.36
C GLU A 261 10.47 -6.38 21.40
N GLU A 262 11.10 -5.19 21.37
CA GLU A 262 10.76 -4.06 22.23
C GLU A 262 9.42 -3.41 21.84
N ALA A 263 9.10 -3.36 20.55
CA ALA A 263 7.79 -2.92 20.05
C ALA A 263 6.66 -3.85 20.51
N ARG A 264 6.94 -5.16 20.62
CA ARG A 264 6.01 -6.17 21.18
C ARG A 264 5.87 -6.08 22.70
N ALA A 265 6.92 -5.67 23.42
CA ALA A 265 6.93 -5.58 24.89
C ALA A 265 6.38 -4.24 25.44
N ALA A 266 6.42 -3.16 24.67
CA ALA A 266 6.02 -1.82 25.10
C ALA A 266 4.51 -1.64 25.37
N GLY A 267 3.68 -2.67 25.13
CA GLY A 267 2.25 -2.67 25.45
C GLY A 267 1.89 -2.65 26.95
N THR A 268 2.83 -2.38 27.86
CA THR A 268 2.56 -2.42 29.32
C THR A 268 3.15 -1.29 30.18
N ALA A 269 3.72 -0.21 29.63
CA ALA A 269 4.26 0.87 30.48
C ALA A 269 3.84 2.28 30.05
N SER A 270 3.01 2.90 30.90
CA SER A 270 2.54 4.27 30.77
C SER A 270 3.67 5.29 30.96
N ASN A 271 3.88 6.15 29.98
CA ASN A 271 4.34 7.54 30.15
C ASN A 271 4.14 8.28 28.82
N ASN A 272 2.92 8.79 28.61
CA ASN A 272 2.54 9.54 27.42
C ASN A 272 3.08 10.98 27.47
N PRO A 273 3.72 11.49 26.40
CA PRO A 273 3.78 12.93 26.12
C PRO A 273 2.38 13.47 25.85
N LYS A 274 2.16 14.76 26.13
CA LYS A 274 0.84 15.41 26.05
C LYS A 274 0.15 15.18 24.69
N GLU A 275 -1.00 14.56 24.82
CA GLU A 275 -2.04 14.25 23.84
C GLU A 275 -2.53 15.53 23.14
N PHE A 276 -2.62 15.48 21.81
CA PHE A 276 -3.56 16.33 21.10
C PHE A 276 -4.95 15.83 21.49
N GLU A 277 -5.75 16.65 22.17
CA GLU A 277 -7.11 16.27 22.59
C GLU A 277 -7.99 16.11 21.34
N ASP A 278 -8.23 14.85 20.99
CA ASP A 278 -9.26 14.43 20.05
C ASP A 278 -10.63 14.44 20.77
N PRO A 279 -11.65 15.18 20.28
CA PRO A 279 -12.98 15.20 20.88
C PRO A 279 -13.76 13.88 20.77
N ASN A 280 -13.21 12.82 20.17
CA ASN A 280 -13.93 11.57 19.89
C ASN A 280 -13.40 10.31 20.60
N THR A 281 -12.59 10.41 21.66
CA THR A 281 -12.14 9.23 22.45
C THR A 281 -13.21 8.68 23.40
N GLY A 282 -14.38 8.35 22.87
CA GLY A 282 -15.42 7.68 23.64
C GLY A 282 -16.46 7.04 22.74
N LYS A 283 -16.15 5.86 22.18
CA LYS A 283 -17.09 4.74 22.04
C LYS A 283 -16.43 3.52 21.41
N ASP A 284 -16.73 2.38 22.02
CA ASP A 284 -16.30 1.03 21.68
C ASP A 284 -16.59 0.65 20.22
N ALA A 285 -15.63 -0.03 19.60
CA ALA A 285 -15.79 -0.65 18.28
C ALA A 285 -16.74 -1.86 18.37
N ALA A 286 -17.77 -1.89 17.51
CA ALA A 286 -18.67 -3.04 17.37
C ALA A 286 -18.69 -3.54 15.92
N THR A 287 -18.50 -4.86 15.79
CA THR A 287 -18.73 -5.69 14.61
C THR A 287 -20.23 -5.87 14.34
N GLY A 288 -20.70 -5.75 13.09
CA GLY A 288 -22.08 -6.10 12.70
C GLY A 288 -22.48 -5.52 11.36
N GLU A 289 -23.50 -6.10 10.73
CA GLU A 289 -24.16 -5.66 9.48
C GLU A 289 -24.21 -4.13 9.34
N THR A 290 -24.02 -3.61 8.12
CA THR A 290 -23.92 -2.17 7.84
C THR A 290 -25.14 -1.43 8.39
N GLU A 291 -24.99 -0.88 9.59
CA GLU A 291 -26.04 -0.13 10.28
C GLU A 291 -26.44 1.07 9.40
N ALA A 292 -27.74 1.38 9.41
CA ALA A 292 -28.24 2.55 8.70
C ALA A 292 -27.51 3.82 9.19
N VAL A 293 -27.08 4.66 8.25
CA VAL A 293 -26.45 5.94 8.57
C VAL A 293 -27.53 6.89 9.05
N THR A 294 -27.39 7.40 10.27
CA THR A 294 -28.29 8.39 10.87
C THR A 294 -27.61 9.75 10.98
N ALA A 295 -28.37 10.79 11.32
CA ALA A 295 -27.84 12.14 11.50
C ALA A 295 -26.81 12.22 12.64
N GLU A 296 -26.86 11.29 13.59
CA GLU A 296 -25.95 11.16 14.73
C GLU A 296 -24.75 10.25 14.46
N SER A 297 -24.67 9.64 13.27
CA SER A 297 -23.55 8.78 12.90
C SER A 297 -22.26 9.58 12.77
N ASP A 298 -21.14 8.97 13.17
CA ASP A 298 -19.83 9.61 13.07
C ASP A 298 -19.41 9.77 11.60
N VAL A 299 -19.14 11.02 11.20
CA VAL A 299 -18.81 11.36 9.81
C VAL A 299 -17.57 10.62 9.33
N ALA A 300 -16.54 10.49 10.17
CA ALA A 300 -15.29 9.86 9.79
C ALA A 300 -15.45 8.35 9.62
N GLN A 301 -16.19 7.68 10.51
CA GLN A 301 -16.48 6.25 10.39
C GLN A 301 -17.31 5.93 9.14
N VAL A 302 -18.35 6.73 8.88
CA VAL A 302 -19.19 6.54 7.69
C VAL A 302 -18.40 6.83 6.40
N ALA A 303 -17.62 7.92 6.37
CA ALA A 303 -16.76 8.25 5.23
C ALA A 303 -15.68 7.16 4.98
N ALA A 304 -15.15 6.54 6.03
CA ALA A 304 -14.18 5.46 5.91
C ALA A 304 -14.76 4.22 5.20
N ARG A 305 -16.07 3.93 5.40
CA ARG A 305 -16.80 2.88 4.68
C ARG A 305 -17.12 3.28 3.23
N GLY A 306 -17.44 4.55 3.00
CA GLY A 306 -17.77 5.08 1.66
C GLY A 306 -16.59 5.28 0.72
N GLY A 307 -15.40 5.57 1.23
CA GLY A 307 -14.19 5.84 0.43
C GLY A 307 -13.81 4.72 -0.55
N PRO A 308 -13.69 3.45 -0.10
CA PRO A 308 -13.44 2.32 -0.98
C PRO A 308 -14.50 2.13 -2.07
N GLN A 309 -15.78 2.33 -1.72
CA GLN A 309 -16.89 2.21 -2.68
C GLN A 309 -16.87 3.33 -3.72
N PHE A 310 -16.55 4.58 -3.32
CA PHE A 310 -16.31 5.68 -4.24
C PHE A 310 -15.15 5.38 -5.19
N ALA A 311 -14.04 4.84 -4.66
CA ALA A 311 -12.88 4.49 -5.45
C ALA A 311 -13.23 3.47 -6.55
N GLN A 312 -14.03 2.46 -6.21
CA GLN A 312 -14.43 1.42 -7.16
C GLN A 312 -15.45 1.91 -8.20
N THR A 313 -16.40 2.74 -7.78
CA THR A 313 -17.62 3.01 -8.57
C THR A 313 -17.59 4.38 -9.25
N CYS A 314 -17.06 5.40 -8.59
CA CYS A 314 -17.22 6.80 -9.00
C CYS A 314 -15.91 7.43 -9.50
N SER A 315 -14.75 6.96 -9.03
CA SER A 315 -13.46 7.59 -9.28
C SER A 315 -13.03 7.58 -10.76
N THR A 316 -13.48 6.59 -11.54
CA THR A 316 -13.23 6.52 -12.99
C THR A 316 -13.68 7.79 -13.72
N CYS A 317 -14.82 8.36 -13.31
CA CYS A 317 -15.35 9.57 -13.91
C CYS A 317 -14.95 10.82 -13.14
N HIS A 318 -15.05 10.83 -11.81
CA HIS A 318 -14.81 12.04 -11.00
C HIS A 318 -13.35 12.29 -10.62
N GLY A 319 -12.46 11.34 -10.95
CA GLY A 319 -11.08 11.34 -10.53
C GLY A 319 -10.94 11.00 -9.03
N PRO A 320 -9.80 10.43 -8.63
CA PRO A 320 -9.59 9.99 -7.24
C PRO A 320 -9.52 11.15 -6.23
N ALA A 321 -9.18 12.36 -6.70
CA ALA A 321 -9.14 13.58 -5.89
C ALA A 321 -10.43 14.42 -6.00
N GLY A 322 -11.53 13.83 -6.47
CA GLY A 322 -12.77 14.57 -6.76
C GLY A 322 -12.59 15.63 -7.83
N ARG A 323 -11.60 15.46 -8.71
CA ARG A 323 -11.29 16.34 -9.85
C ARG A 323 -10.90 15.49 -11.06
N SER A 324 -11.59 15.72 -12.17
CA SER A 324 -11.24 15.20 -13.49
C SER A 324 -11.77 16.14 -14.58
N ASP A 325 -11.26 15.99 -15.81
CA ASP A 325 -11.83 16.66 -16.98
C ASP A 325 -13.10 15.94 -17.51
N ALA A 326 -13.41 14.75 -16.98
CA ALA A 326 -14.45 13.86 -17.48
C ALA A 326 -15.81 14.05 -16.79
N ALA A 327 -15.83 14.61 -15.57
CA ALA A 327 -17.05 14.78 -14.79
C ALA A 327 -17.03 16.07 -13.96
N ALA A 328 -18.13 16.33 -13.26
CA ALA A 328 -18.22 17.47 -12.35
C ALA A 328 -17.17 17.36 -11.23
N VAL A 329 -16.50 18.48 -10.95
CA VAL A 329 -15.56 18.61 -9.83
C VAL A 329 -16.33 18.50 -8.51
N LEU A 330 -15.89 17.59 -7.65
CA LEU A 330 -16.42 17.34 -6.31
C LEU A 330 -15.62 18.08 -5.24
N ALA A 331 -14.31 18.23 -5.43
CA ALA A 331 -13.43 18.87 -4.46
C ALA A 331 -13.71 20.37 -4.31
N GLY A 332 -14.11 20.81 -3.11
CA GLY A 332 -14.47 22.19 -2.80
C GLY A 332 -15.80 22.64 -3.42
N ASN A 333 -16.69 21.71 -3.78
CA ASN A 333 -17.94 22.05 -4.47
C ASN A 333 -19.06 22.32 -3.46
N GLU A 334 -19.43 23.59 -3.31
CA GLU A 334 -20.46 24.06 -2.38
C GLU A 334 -21.85 23.42 -2.58
N LYS A 335 -22.15 22.92 -3.78
CA LYS A 335 -23.43 22.22 -4.01
C LYS A 335 -23.55 20.94 -3.22
N LEU A 336 -22.41 20.33 -2.85
CA LEU A 336 -22.39 19.12 -2.05
C LEU A 336 -22.84 19.34 -0.62
N ALA A 337 -23.03 20.60 -0.17
CA ALA A 337 -23.63 20.90 1.12
C ALA A 337 -25.10 20.41 1.21
N ASP A 338 -25.81 20.39 0.08
CA ASP A 338 -27.20 19.93 0.00
C ASP A 338 -27.25 18.39 -0.09
N ALA A 339 -27.75 17.75 0.98
CA ALA A 339 -27.83 16.29 1.09
C ALA A 339 -28.78 15.68 0.05
N ALA A 340 -29.91 16.36 -0.19
CA ALA A 340 -30.88 15.94 -1.20
C ALA A 340 -30.28 16.05 -2.60
N TYR A 341 -29.45 17.08 -2.87
CA TYR A 341 -28.74 17.19 -4.15
C TYR A 341 -27.80 16.00 -4.37
N VAL A 342 -27.00 15.63 -3.36
CA VAL A 342 -26.07 14.49 -3.45
C VAL A 342 -26.84 13.17 -3.62
N ALA A 343 -27.85 12.91 -2.77
CA ALA A 343 -28.69 11.72 -2.88
C ALA A 343 -29.37 11.61 -4.25
N THR A 344 -30.04 12.68 -4.71
CA THR A 344 -30.75 12.70 -6.01
C THR A 344 -29.80 12.43 -7.16
N THR A 345 -28.61 13.04 -7.12
CA THR A 345 -27.62 12.89 -8.20
C THR A 345 -27.07 11.47 -8.25
N VAL A 346 -26.81 10.81 -7.12
CA VAL A 346 -26.31 9.44 -7.09
C VAL A 346 -27.40 8.42 -7.42
N VAL A 347 -28.61 8.59 -6.86
CA VAL A 347 -29.74 7.67 -7.08
C VAL A 347 -30.20 7.70 -8.54
N HIS A 348 -30.45 8.89 -9.09
CA HIS A 348 -31.08 9.04 -10.42
C HIS A 348 -30.09 9.33 -11.55
N GLY A 349 -28.82 9.62 -11.23
CA GLY A 349 -27.86 10.11 -12.20
C GLY A 349 -28.18 11.52 -12.68
N PHE A 350 -27.27 12.12 -13.44
CA PHE A 350 -27.46 13.42 -14.06
C PHE A 350 -26.59 13.58 -15.30
N GLY A 351 -27.20 13.91 -16.44
CA GLY A 351 -26.48 14.05 -17.71
C GLY A 351 -25.82 12.74 -18.13
N TYR A 352 -24.49 12.70 -18.17
CA TYR A 352 -23.69 11.51 -18.48
C TYR A 352 -23.39 10.63 -17.26
N MET A 353 -23.77 11.06 -16.04
CA MET A 353 -23.59 10.26 -14.83
C MET A 353 -24.67 9.16 -14.76
N PRO A 354 -24.30 7.87 -14.64
CA PRO A 354 -25.25 6.77 -14.47
C PRO A 354 -26.08 6.90 -13.19
N ALA A 355 -27.27 6.29 -13.20
CA ALA A 355 -28.11 6.13 -12.01
C ALA A 355 -27.64 4.91 -11.20
N PHE A 356 -27.36 5.09 -9.91
CA PHE A 356 -26.91 4.01 -9.03
C PHE A 356 -27.99 3.49 -8.07
N GLY A 357 -29.19 4.08 -8.08
CA GLY A 357 -30.28 3.64 -7.21
C GLY A 357 -30.57 2.14 -7.36
N SER A 358 -30.59 1.58 -8.56
CA SER A 358 -30.83 0.14 -8.74
C SER A 358 -29.60 -0.75 -8.51
N GLN A 359 -28.42 -0.17 -8.31
CA GLN A 359 -27.13 -0.88 -8.26
C GLN A 359 -26.54 -0.94 -6.85
N LEU A 360 -26.82 0.07 -6.02
CA LEU A 360 -26.32 0.19 -4.66
C LEU A 360 -27.50 0.28 -3.68
N SER A 361 -27.28 -0.25 -2.48
CA SER A 361 -28.19 -0.09 -1.35
C SER A 361 -28.20 1.34 -0.82
N ASP A 362 -29.22 1.67 -0.03
CA ASP A 362 -29.37 3.02 0.52
C ASP A 362 -28.23 3.38 1.49
N THR A 363 -27.76 2.39 2.24
CA THR A 363 -26.61 2.55 3.14
C THR A 363 -25.31 2.76 2.36
N GLU A 364 -25.07 2.01 1.28
CA GLU A 364 -23.87 2.23 0.43
C GLU A 364 -23.87 3.63 -0.21
N ILE A 365 -25.03 4.09 -0.70
CA ILE A 365 -25.16 5.46 -1.25
C ILE A 365 -24.94 6.50 -0.15
N ALA A 366 -25.46 6.28 1.06
CA ALA A 366 -25.26 7.15 2.21
C ALA A 366 -23.77 7.25 2.61
N GLU A 367 -23.06 6.12 2.59
CA GLU A 367 -21.62 6.05 2.87
C GLU A 367 -20.79 6.77 1.81
N ILE A 368 -21.01 6.48 0.53
CA ILE A 368 -20.35 7.16 -0.60
C ILE A 368 -20.63 8.66 -0.55
N GLY A 369 -21.89 9.05 -0.34
CA GLY A 369 -22.31 10.44 -0.26
C GLY A 369 -21.64 11.15 0.91
N THR A 370 -21.54 10.50 2.08
CA THR A 370 -20.82 11.04 3.24
C THR A 370 -19.34 11.22 2.94
N TYR A 371 -18.68 10.26 2.27
CA TYR A 371 -17.29 10.41 1.84
C TYR A 371 -17.10 11.61 0.90
N ILE A 372 -17.93 11.75 -0.14
CA ILE A 372 -17.86 12.87 -1.10
C ILE A 372 -18.06 14.22 -0.40
N ARG A 373 -19.03 14.29 0.51
CA ARG A 373 -19.41 15.50 1.26
C ARG A 373 -18.34 15.97 2.26
N ASN A 374 -17.36 15.12 2.57
CA ASN A 374 -16.35 15.40 3.60
C ASN A 374 -14.92 15.12 3.12
N SER A 375 -14.71 15.06 1.81
CA SER A 375 -13.39 14.86 1.18
C SER A 375 -12.92 16.11 0.44
N TRP A 376 -11.60 16.22 0.26
CA TRP A 376 -10.96 17.22 -0.61
C TRP A 376 -11.34 18.69 -0.28
N GLY A 377 -11.43 19.01 1.00
CA GLY A 377 -11.78 20.34 1.50
C GLY A 377 -13.28 20.59 1.67
N ASN A 378 -14.12 19.58 1.45
CA ASN A 378 -15.53 19.61 1.83
C ASN A 378 -15.69 19.21 3.31
N ASP A 379 -16.68 19.78 3.98
CA ASP A 379 -17.06 19.46 5.37
C ASP A 379 -18.56 19.75 5.55
N TYR A 380 -19.39 18.80 5.12
CA TYR A 380 -20.85 18.98 5.03
C TYR A 380 -21.65 17.94 5.83
N GLY A 381 -20.97 17.12 6.63
CA GLY A 381 -21.59 16.12 7.49
C GLY A 381 -22.16 14.91 6.74
N VAL A 382 -22.83 14.04 7.51
CA VAL A 382 -23.37 12.77 7.01
C VAL A 382 -24.46 12.97 5.95
N LEU A 383 -24.50 12.05 4.99
CA LEU A 383 -25.69 11.73 4.21
C LEU A 383 -26.35 10.53 4.87
N THR A 384 -27.62 10.64 5.28
CA THR A 384 -28.29 9.56 6.01
C THR A 384 -28.88 8.53 5.05
N THR A 385 -29.07 7.30 5.52
CA THR A 385 -29.83 6.28 4.77
C THR A 385 -31.25 6.76 4.50
N GLY A 386 -31.85 7.53 5.42
CA GLY A 386 -33.17 8.14 5.24
C GLY A 386 -33.23 9.13 4.08
N ASP A 387 -32.23 10.01 3.94
CA ASP A 387 -32.13 10.96 2.82
C ASP A 387 -32.11 10.25 1.46
N VAL A 388 -31.45 9.08 1.40
CA VAL A 388 -31.39 8.25 0.19
C VAL A 388 -32.71 7.55 -0.06
N THR A 389 -33.33 6.96 0.97
CA THR A 389 -34.62 6.27 0.85
C THR A 389 -35.74 7.23 0.40
N GLU A 390 -35.77 8.46 0.92
CA GLU A 390 -36.74 9.49 0.49
C GLU A 390 -36.58 9.91 -0.97
N THR A 391 -35.39 9.70 -1.54
CA THR A 391 -35.07 10.08 -2.92
C THR A 391 -35.53 9.04 -3.94
N ARG A 392 -35.77 7.78 -3.53
CA ARG A 392 -36.27 6.71 -4.40
C ARG A 392 -37.75 6.85 -4.71
#